data_AF-A0A0C9TAJ7-F1
#
_entry.id   AF-A0A0C9TAJ7-F1
#
_cell.length_a   1.000
_cell.length_b   1.000
_cell.length_c   1.000
_cell.angle_alpha   90.00
_cell.angle_beta   90.00
_cell.angle_gamma   90.00
#
_symmetry.space_group_name_H-M   'P 1'
#
loop_
_entity.id
_entity.type
_entity.pdbx_description
1 polymer ?
#
loop_
_entity_poly.entity_id
_entity_poly.type
_entity_poly.pdbx_seq_one_letter_code
_entity_poly.pdbx_strand_id
1 'polypeptide(L)'
;NMSVDKLDNINKIVDRYVREKRARLLTECAEKVEHYEGEITELGIKIESIREAIANIDREINESGSSVSNLRDNIRLRRLVKDIAATQAEIDSYDMEAAAKAKRNFEDRYQVEKQRETEMQSKYAHIGGEISSHNETLKQVERDLREYKDVNKQYTDQLVKVKMSDMANNDLEKYAKALDNAIMKYHSLKMEEVNDTMRHLWNKTYQGTDIDGIKIRSDVEGGASKRSYNYRVVMTKDQVEMDMRGRCSAGQKMLASIIIRLALSDSFGQNCGILALDEPTNALDVENIDALAESLVDIINERKNHSNFQLVIITHDENFLRKLGQSDVMEYYWRVSRDSRQKSVIERQRFR
;
A
#
# COMPACT_ATOMS: atom_id res chain seq x y z
N ASN A 1 131.51 -138.60 7.24
CA ASN A 1 130.64 -137.82 8.14
C ASN A 1 130.45 -136.36 7.74
N MET A 2 131.17 -135.81 6.76
CA MET A 2 130.73 -135.78 5.35
C MET A 2 129.21 -135.92 5.22
N SER A 3 128.60 -134.77 4.91
CA SER A 3 128.02 -134.52 3.59
C SER A 3 126.83 -135.38 3.16
N VAL A 4 126.49 -136.46 3.86
CA VAL A 4 125.35 -137.34 3.56
C VAL A 4 124.06 -136.71 4.08
N ASP A 5 124.04 -136.18 5.32
CA ASP A 5 122.84 -135.56 5.89
C ASP A 5 122.42 -134.23 5.24
N LYS A 6 123.37 -133.41 4.76
CA LYS A 6 123.04 -132.16 4.05
C LYS A 6 122.57 -132.41 2.61
N LEU A 7 123.04 -133.47 1.95
CA LEU A 7 122.58 -133.85 0.61
C LEU A 7 121.19 -134.52 0.65
N ASP A 8 120.91 -135.35 1.66
CA ASP A 8 119.65 -136.09 1.74
C ASP A 8 118.44 -135.21 2.08
N ASN A 9 118.65 -134.13 2.86
CA ASN A 9 117.59 -133.19 3.20
C ASN A 9 117.26 -132.23 2.04
N ILE A 10 118.26 -131.85 1.23
CA ILE A 10 118.06 -131.07 0.00
C ILE A 10 117.31 -131.93 -1.04
N ASN A 11 117.63 -133.23 -1.14
CA ASN A 11 116.92 -134.17 -2.01
C ASN A 11 115.42 -134.31 -1.66
N LYS A 12 115.04 -134.30 -0.38
CA LYS A 12 113.61 -134.35 0.02
C LYS A 12 112.79 -133.13 -0.39
N ILE A 13 113.39 -131.94 -0.43
CA ILE A 13 112.70 -130.70 -0.85
C ILE A 13 112.58 -130.67 -2.38
N VAL A 14 113.62 -131.11 -3.09
CA VAL A 14 113.64 -131.18 -4.55
C VAL A 14 112.65 -132.24 -5.07
N ASP A 15 112.56 -133.42 -4.44
CA ASP A 15 111.61 -134.48 -4.82
C ASP A 15 110.13 -134.08 -4.59
N ARG A 16 109.85 -133.17 -3.65
CA ARG A 16 108.49 -132.64 -3.43
C ARG A 16 108.11 -131.62 -4.51
N TYR A 17 109.06 -130.80 -4.95
CA TYR A 17 108.87 -129.84 -6.04
C TYR A 17 108.64 -130.55 -7.39
N VAL A 18 109.32 -131.69 -7.62
CA VAL A 18 109.17 -132.52 -8.83
C VAL A 18 107.86 -133.33 -8.83
N ARG A 19 107.38 -133.80 -7.66
CA ARG A 19 106.06 -134.48 -7.54
C ARG A 19 104.87 -133.53 -7.68
N GLU A 20 104.94 -132.31 -7.14
CA GLU A 20 103.78 -131.41 -7.03
C GLU A 20 103.41 -130.69 -8.34
N LYS A 21 104.12 -130.92 -9.47
CA LYS A 21 103.86 -130.33 -10.80
C LYS A 21 103.56 -128.81 -10.76
N ARG A 22 103.99 -128.12 -9.70
CA ARG A 22 103.72 -126.70 -9.42
C ARG A 22 104.32 -125.78 -10.47
N ALA A 23 105.41 -126.20 -11.12
CA ALA A 23 105.97 -125.50 -12.27
C ALA A 23 104.96 -125.36 -13.42
N ARG A 24 104.12 -126.37 -13.66
CA ARG A 24 103.12 -126.39 -14.75
C ARG A 24 101.90 -125.50 -14.45
N LEU A 25 101.43 -125.51 -13.19
CA LEU A 25 100.35 -124.63 -12.74
C LEU A 25 100.76 -123.15 -12.72
N LEU A 26 102.04 -122.86 -12.44
CA LEU A 26 102.57 -121.51 -12.52
C LEU A 26 102.64 -121.01 -13.98
N THR A 27 102.96 -121.90 -14.93
CA THR A 27 102.97 -121.55 -16.36
C THR A 27 101.55 -121.30 -16.89
N GLU A 28 100.58 -122.16 -16.56
CA GLU A 28 99.19 -121.97 -16.98
C GLU A 28 98.53 -120.70 -16.39
N CYS A 29 98.83 -120.35 -15.14
CA CYS A 29 98.33 -119.10 -14.56
C CYS A 29 99.03 -117.87 -15.14
N ALA A 30 100.35 -117.95 -15.39
CA ALA A 30 101.09 -116.85 -16.04
C ALA A 30 100.56 -116.60 -17.47
N GLU A 31 100.30 -117.65 -18.24
CA GLU A 31 99.69 -117.54 -19.58
C GLU A 31 98.28 -116.93 -19.53
N LYS A 32 97.47 -117.26 -18.52
CA LYS A 32 96.13 -116.64 -18.36
C LYS A 32 96.21 -115.17 -17.97
N VAL A 33 97.16 -114.78 -17.13
CA VAL A 33 97.38 -113.38 -16.75
C VAL A 33 97.84 -112.58 -17.96
N GLU A 34 98.78 -113.11 -18.75
CA GLU A 34 99.25 -112.47 -19.97
C GLU A 34 98.14 -112.37 -21.03
N HIS A 35 97.27 -113.37 -21.15
CA HIS A 35 96.09 -113.33 -22.01
C HIS A 35 95.09 -112.23 -21.60
N TYR A 36 94.76 -112.11 -20.30
CA TYR A 36 93.86 -111.07 -19.82
C TYR A 36 94.49 -109.66 -19.84
N GLU A 37 95.80 -109.53 -19.65
CA GLU A 37 96.51 -108.25 -19.85
C GLU A 37 96.48 -107.83 -21.33
N GLY A 38 96.58 -108.80 -22.26
CA GLY A 38 96.36 -108.59 -23.69
C GLY A 38 94.95 -108.12 -24.02
N GLU A 39 93.92 -108.75 -23.45
CA GLU A 39 92.53 -108.31 -23.66
C GLU A 39 92.24 -106.91 -23.08
N ILE A 40 92.80 -106.59 -21.90
CA ILE A 40 92.65 -105.26 -21.27
C ILE A 40 93.30 -104.18 -22.14
N THR A 41 94.48 -104.44 -22.69
CA THR A 41 95.15 -103.47 -23.58
C THR A 41 94.40 -103.28 -24.89
N GLU A 42 93.88 -104.36 -25.50
CA GLU A 42 93.10 -104.26 -26.73
C GLU A 42 91.75 -103.55 -26.53
N LEU A 43 91.05 -103.81 -25.41
CA LEU A 43 89.83 -103.09 -25.03
C LEU A 43 90.12 -101.62 -24.70
N GLY A 44 91.27 -101.31 -24.09
CA GLY A 44 91.72 -99.95 -23.84
C GLY A 44 91.89 -99.14 -25.12
N ILE A 45 92.52 -99.73 -26.16
CA ILE A 45 92.67 -99.10 -27.47
C ILE A 45 91.30 -98.88 -28.15
N LYS A 46 90.39 -99.86 -28.06
CA LYS A 46 89.02 -99.71 -28.60
C LYS A 46 88.26 -98.58 -27.90
N ILE A 47 88.33 -98.47 -26.56
CA ILE A 47 87.68 -97.39 -25.80
C ILE A 47 88.22 -96.02 -26.24
N GLU A 48 89.53 -95.89 -26.42
CA GLU A 48 90.10 -94.60 -26.79
C GLU A 48 89.73 -94.21 -28.23
N SER A 49 89.67 -95.18 -29.16
CA SER A 49 89.17 -94.93 -30.52
C SER A 49 87.70 -94.48 -30.56
N ILE A 50 86.86 -95.05 -29.71
CA ILE A 50 85.44 -94.66 -29.60
C ILE A 50 85.32 -93.27 -28.96
N ARG A 51 86.15 -92.94 -27.97
CA ARG A 51 86.19 -91.60 -27.37
C ARG A 51 86.61 -90.53 -28.37
N GLU A 52 87.59 -90.80 -29.22
CA GLU A 52 87.98 -89.88 -30.30
C GLU A 52 86.85 -89.70 -31.32
N ALA A 53 86.15 -90.78 -31.69
CA ALA A 53 85.01 -90.70 -32.60
C ALA A 53 83.86 -89.85 -32.01
N ILE A 54 83.55 -90.03 -30.72
CA ILE A 54 82.54 -89.23 -30.02
C ILE A 54 82.95 -87.75 -29.96
N ALA A 55 84.22 -87.46 -29.62
CA ALA A 55 84.71 -86.09 -29.54
C ALA A 55 84.63 -85.36 -30.89
N ASN A 56 84.85 -86.06 -32.01
CA ASN A 56 84.69 -85.47 -33.35
C ASN A 56 83.21 -85.22 -33.70
N ILE A 57 82.31 -86.15 -33.40
CA ILE A 57 80.87 -85.97 -33.62
C ILE A 57 80.33 -84.79 -32.79
N ASP A 58 80.74 -84.67 -31.53
CA ASP A 58 80.33 -83.54 -30.68
C ASP A 58 80.86 -82.20 -31.21
N ARG A 59 82.04 -82.18 -31.84
CA ARG A 59 82.59 -80.98 -32.50
C ARG A 59 81.74 -80.59 -33.70
N GLU A 60 81.40 -81.54 -34.57
CA GLU A 60 80.57 -81.31 -35.75
C GLU A 60 79.14 -80.84 -35.38
N ILE A 61 78.55 -81.41 -34.32
CA ILE A 61 77.23 -80.99 -33.81
C ILE A 61 77.28 -79.53 -33.34
N ASN A 62 78.32 -79.14 -32.60
CA ASN A 62 78.46 -77.78 -32.10
C ASN A 62 78.71 -76.76 -33.23
N GLU A 63 79.54 -77.08 -34.21
CA GLU A 63 79.78 -76.23 -35.38
C GLU A 63 78.52 -76.09 -36.25
N SER A 64 77.75 -77.17 -36.40
CA SER A 64 76.44 -77.15 -37.07
C SER A 64 75.41 -76.32 -36.30
N GLY A 65 75.38 -76.42 -34.96
CA GLY A 65 74.51 -75.61 -34.10
C GLY A 65 74.79 -74.11 -34.21
N SER A 66 76.07 -73.72 -34.19
CA SER A 66 76.54 -72.35 -34.45
C SER A 66 76.08 -71.84 -35.81
N SER A 67 76.24 -72.66 -36.85
CA SER A 67 75.85 -72.31 -38.23
C SER A 67 74.34 -72.11 -38.37
N VAL A 68 73.53 -72.96 -37.72
CA VAL A 68 72.06 -72.83 -37.70
C VAL A 68 71.64 -71.55 -36.98
N SER A 69 72.27 -71.19 -35.86
CA SER A 69 71.98 -69.92 -35.16
C SER A 69 72.30 -68.71 -36.05
N ASN A 70 73.47 -68.70 -36.68
CA ASN A 70 73.89 -67.63 -37.58
C ASN A 70 72.94 -67.45 -38.78
N LEU A 71 72.45 -68.56 -39.34
CA LEU A 71 71.45 -68.53 -40.43
C LEU A 71 70.11 -67.96 -39.95
N ARG A 72 69.67 -68.32 -38.73
CA ARG A 72 68.42 -67.84 -38.14
C ARG A 72 68.46 -66.33 -37.89
N ASP A 73 69.59 -65.83 -37.38
CA ASP A 73 69.80 -64.41 -37.15
C ASP A 73 69.89 -63.64 -38.46
N ASN A 74 70.52 -64.20 -39.51
CA ASN A 74 70.52 -63.60 -40.85
C ASN A 74 69.12 -63.50 -41.46
N ILE A 75 68.27 -64.53 -41.29
CA ILE A 75 66.88 -64.49 -41.75
C ILE A 75 66.10 -63.40 -41.01
N ARG A 76 66.30 -63.28 -39.68
CA ARG A 76 65.67 -62.23 -38.87
C ARG A 76 66.13 -60.83 -39.29
N LEU A 77 67.43 -60.64 -39.51
CA LEU A 77 67.99 -59.39 -40.00
C LEU A 77 67.34 -58.97 -41.33
N ARG A 78 67.25 -59.91 -42.28
CA ARG A 78 66.64 -59.64 -43.60
C ARG A 78 65.16 -59.29 -43.51
N ARG A 79 64.41 -59.90 -42.60
CA ARG A 79 63.00 -59.53 -42.34
C ARG A 79 62.90 -58.12 -41.77
N LEU A 80 63.68 -57.81 -40.73
CA LEU A 80 63.66 -56.48 -40.12
C LEU A 80 64.06 -55.37 -41.10
N VAL A 81 65.05 -55.62 -41.96
CA VAL A 81 65.41 -54.67 -43.03
C VAL A 81 64.24 -54.43 -43.99
N LYS A 82 63.48 -55.48 -44.33
CA LYS A 82 62.30 -55.35 -45.18
C LYS A 82 61.17 -54.58 -44.49
N ASP A 83 60.94 -54.82 -43.21
CA ASP A 83 59.90 -54.15 -42.43
C ASP A 83 60.22 -52.67 -42.20
N ILE A 84 61.50 -52.34 -41.94
CA ILE A 84 61.98 -50.95 -41.87
C ILE A 84 61.77 -50.26 -43.22
N ALA A 85 62.13 -50.91 -44.33
CA ALA A 85 61.94 -50.34 -45.66
C ALA A 85 60.45 -50.12 -45.99
N ALA A 86 59.58 -51.05 -45.60
CA ALA A 86 58.13 -50.92 -45.78
C ALA A 86 57.56 -49.76 -44.95
N THR A 87 57.95 -49.66 -43.67
CA THR A 87 57.50 -48.58 -42.77
C THR A 87 58.02 -47.22 -43.24
N GLN A 88 59.26 -47.14 -43.72
CA GLN A 88 59.82 -45.92 -44.27
C GLN A 88 59.09 -45.49 -45.55
N ALA A 89 58.78 -46.43 -46.45
CA ALA A 89 57.99 -46.14 -47.64
C ALA A 89 56.57 -45.65 -47.30
N GLU A 90 55.97 -46.17 -46.22
CA GLU A 90 54.67 -45.70 -45.74
C GLU A 90 54.76 -44.27 -45.17
N ILE A 91 55.80 -43.96 -44.39
CA ILE A 91 56.06 -42.60 -43.89
C ILE A 91 56.31 -41.63 -45.04
N ASP A 92 57.13 -42.01 -46.01
CA ASP A 92 57.47 -41.19 -47.19
C ASP A 92 56.26 -41.00 -48.12
N SER A 93 55.26 -41.89 -48.06
CA SER A 93 54.01 -41.74 -48.80
C SER A 93 53.08 -40.66 -48.22
N TYR A 94 53.28 -40.26 -46.96
CA TYR A 94 52.51 -39.17 -46.36
C TYR A 94 53.06 -37.81 -46.79
N ASP A 95 52.23 -37.05 -47.51
CA ASP A 95 52.53 -35.66 -47.87
C ASP A 95 52.36 -34.74 -46.65
N MET A 96 53.39 -34.74 -45.80
CA MET A 96 53.47 -33.91 -44.59
C MET A 96 53.39 -32.41 -44.93
N GLU A 97 53.80 -31.98 -46.12
CA GLU A 97 53.65 -30.60 -46.56
C GLU A 97 52.19 -30.25 -46.85
N ALA A 98 51.45 -31.11 -47.55
CA ALA A 98 50.03 -30.89 -47.81
C ALA A 98 49.23 -30.90 -46.50
N ALA A 99 49.54 -31.80 -45.57
CA ALA A 99 48.92 -31.84 -44.25
C ALA A 99 49.23 -30.57 -43.44
N ALA A 100 50.47 -30.08 -43.45
CA ALA A 100 50.86 -28.85 -42.78
C ALA A 100 50.22 -27.60 -43.42
N LYS A 101 50.12 -27.55 -44.76
CA LYS A 101 49.44 -26.50 -45.52
C LYS A 101 47.93 -26.50 -45.22
N ALA A 102 47.30 -27.66 -45.16
CA ALA A 102 45.88 -27.80 -44.81
C ALA A 102 45.60 -27.34 -43.37
N LYS A 103 46.48 -27.71 -42.42
CA LYS A 103 46.38 -27.26 -41.03
C LYS A 103 46.54 -25.75 -40.90
N ARG A 104 47.54 -25.14 -41.56
CA ARG A 104 47.71 -23.68 -41.60
C ARG A 104 46.51 -22.97 -42.22
N ASN A 105 46.03 -23.43 -43.38
CA ASN A 105 44.85 -22.86 -44.02
C ASN A 105 43.60 -22.98 -43.15
N PHE A 106 43.45 -24.09 -42.42
CA PHE A 106 42.36 -24.28 -41.47
C PHE A 106 42.50 -23.34 -40.28
N GLU A 107 43.68 -23.21 -39.67
CA GLU A 107 43.93 -22.30 -38.55
C GLU A 107 43.68 -20.83 -38.94
N ASP A 108 44.17 -20.39 -40.11
CA ASP A 108 43.99 -19.02 -40.59
C ASP A 108 42.54 -18.71 -40.91
N ARG A 109 41.84 -19.59 -41.65
CA ARG A 109 40.45 -19.35 -42.06
C ARG A 109 39.44 -19.57 -40.93
N TYR A 110 39.66 -20.57 -40.07
CA TYR A 110 38.75 -20.86 -38.98
C TYR A 110 38.66 -19.71 -37.98
N GLN A 111 39.77 -19.05 -37.66
CA GLN A 111 39.76 -17.90 -36.76
C GLN A 111 38.94 -16.74 -37.34
N VAL A 112 39.14 -16.42 -38.61
CA VAL A 112 38.42 -15.34 -39.30
C VAL A 112 36.92 -15.64 -39.39
N GLU A 113 36.54 -16.86 -39.77
CA GLU A 113 35.13 -17.24 -39.88
C GLU A 113 34.46 -17.37 -38.51
N LYS A 114 35.18 -17.83 -37.47
CA LYS A 114 34.67 -17.85 -36.10
C LYS A 114 34.47 -16.45 -35.53
N GLN A 115 35.36 -15.50 -35.85
CA GLN A 115 35.16 -14.09 -35.50
C GLN A 115 33.91 -13.52 -36.20
N ARG A 116 33.73 -13.80 -37.50
CA ARG A 116 32.51 -13.40 -38.23
C ARG A 116 31.23 -13.99 -37.64
N GLU A 117 31.25 -15.27 -37.27
CA GLU A 117 30.12 -15.92 -36.58
C GLU A 117 29.81 -15.21 -35.26
N THR A 118 30.84 -14.93 -34.46
CA THR A 118 30.69 -14.25 -33.17
C THR A 118 30.13 -12.84 -33.34
N GLU A 119 30.62 -12.08 -34.33
CA GLU A 119 30.08 -10.76 -34.67
C GLU A 119 28.62 -10.82 -35.13
N MET A 120 28.27 -11.78 -35.98
CA MET A 120 26.89 -11.99 -36.43
C MET A 120 25.96 -12.36 -35.26
N GLN A 121 26.40 -13.25 -34.36
CA GLN A 121 25.66 -13.60 -33.14
C GLN A 121 25.47 -12.39 -32.23
N SER A 122 26.51 -11.57 -32.06
CA SER A 122 26.43 -10.33 -31.28
C SER A 122 25.41 -9.36 -31.87
N LYS A 123 25.45 -9.14 -33.20
CA LYS A 123 24.46 -8.30 -33.91
C LYS A 123 23.04 -8.86 -33.78
N TYR A 124 22.87 -10.18 -33.91
CA TYR A 124 21.57 -10.83 -33.74
C TYR A 124 21.02 -10.66 -32.32
N ALA A 125 21.85 -10.86 -31.30
CA ALA A 125 21.45 -10.70 -29.91
C ALA A 125 21.11 -9.23 -29.59
N HIS A 126 21.88 -8.29 -30.12
CA HIS A 126 21.61 -6.85 -29.97
C HIS A 126 20.27 -6.45 -30.58
N ILE A 127 20.04 -6.81 -31.85
CA ILE A 127 18.78 -6.54 -32.55
C ILE A 127 17.60 -7.25 -31.85
N GLY A 128 17.80 -8.49 -31.40
CA GLY A 128 16.79 -9.22 -30.63
C GLY A 128 16.42 -8.52 -29.31
N GLY A 129 17.41 -7.95 -28.62
CA GLY A 129 17.20 -7.13 -27.43
C GLY A 129 16.44 -5.84 -27.72
N GLU A 130 16.82 -5.10 -28.77
CA GLU A 130 16.12 -3.88 -29.20
C GLU A 130 14.66 -4.17 -29.59
N ILE A 131 14.41 -5.24 -30.34
CA ILE A 131 13.06 -5.67 -30.72
C ILE A 131 12.24 -6.01 -29.47
N SER A 132 12.82 -6.72 -28.50
CA SER A 132 12.12 -7.06 -27.25
C SER A 132 11.76 -5.80 -26.46
N SER A 133 12.70 -4.87 -26.32
CA SER A 133 12.50 -3.59 -25.62
C SER A 133 11.43 -2.73 -26.31
N HIS A 134 11.49 -2.60 -27.63
CA HIS A 134 10.49 -1.86 -28.39
C HIS A 134 9.10 -2.50 -28.30
N ASN A 135 9.00 -3.84 -28.31
CA ASN A 135 7.73 -4.52 -28.11
C ASN A 135 7.15 -4.31 -26.70
N GLU A 136 7.98 -4.28 -25.65
CA GLU A 136 7.52 -3.92 -24.30
C GLU A 136 7.02 -2.48 -24.24
N THR A 137 7.79 -1.55 -24.81
CA THR A 137 7.42 -0.13 -24.87
C THR A 137 6.09 0.04 -25.61
N LEU A 138 5.91 -0.65 -26.75
CA LEU A 138 4.70 -0.59 -27.55
C LEU A 138 3.49 -1.12 -26.78
N LYS A 139 3.61 -2.25 -26.09
CA LYS A 139 2.55 -2.79 -25.21
C LYS A 139 2.16 -1.81 -24.11
N GLN A 140 3.13 -1.09 -23.55
CA GLN A 140 2.88 -0.11 -22.49
C GLN A 140 2.14 1.12 -23.03
N VAL A 141 2.60 1.68 -24.15
CA VAL A 141 1.93 2.80 -24.81
C VAL A 141 0.52 2.42 -25.27
N GLU A 142 0.31 1.21 -25.78
CA GLU A 142 -1.02 0.72 -26.14
C GLU A 142 -1.96 0.58 -24.94
N ARG A 143 -1.45 0.21 -23.76
CA ARG A 143 -2.23 0.20 -22.51
C ARG A 143 -2.61 1.61 -22.11
N ASP A 144 -1.63 2.51 -22.06
CA ASP A 144 -1.85 3.91 -21.68
C ASP A 144 -2.89 4.55 -22.61
N LEU A 145 -2.79 4.32 -23.92
CA LEU A 145 -3.72 4.87 -24.90
C LEU A 145 -5.16 4.36 -24.72
N ARG A 146 -5.34 3.14 -24.17
CA ARG A 146 -6.66 2.63 -23.80
C ARG A 146 -7.17 3.24 -22.49
N GLU A 147 -6.32 3.36 -21.47
CA GLU A 147 -6.71 3.91 -20.17
C GLU A 147 -7.00 5.41 -20.24
N TYR A 148 -6.21 6.17 -21.00
CA TYR A 148 -6.35 7.63 -21.11
C TYR A 148 -7.34 8.08 -22.19
N LYS A 149 -8.01 7.15 -22.89
CA LYS A 149 -8.88 7.45 -24.04
C LYS A 149 -9.94 8.53 -23.75
N ASP A 150 -10.59 8.45 -22.59
CA ASP A 150 -11.67 9.36 -22.19
C ASP A 150 -11.28 10.30 -21.05
N VAL A 151 -10.00 10.38 -20.69
CA VAL A 151 -9.56 11.14 -19.51
C VAL A 151 -9.84 12.64 -19.64
N ASN A 152 -9.69 13.20 -20.84
CA ASN A 152 -10.07 14.61 -21.08
C ASN A 152 -11.57 14.83 -20.86
N LYS A 153 -12.42 13.92 -21.32
CA LYS A 153 -13.87 14.00 -21.13
C LYS A 153 -14.22 13.87 -19.65
N GLN A 154 -13.67 12.88 -18.94
CA GLN A 154 -13.88 12.69 -17.52
C GLN A 154 -13.40 13.89 -16.69
N TYR A 155 -12.25 14.46 -17.04
CA TYR A 155 -11.73 15.68 -16.43
C TYR A 155 -12.68 16.85 -16.64
N THR A 156 -13.15 17.08 -17.88
CA THR A 156 -14.10 18.16 -18.17
C THR A 156 -15.41 17.97 -17.43
N ASP A 157 -15.98 16.76 -17.43
CA ASP A 157 -17.22 16.45 -16.72
C ASP A 157 -17.08 16.71 -15.20
N GLN A 158 -15.96 16.29 -14.63
CA GLN A 158 -15.67 16.50 -13.21
C GLN A 158 -15.42 17.98 -12.89
N LEU A 159 -14.70 18.70 -13.76
CA LEU A 159 -14.46 20.13 -13.63
C LEU A 159 -15.77 20.92 -13.67
N VAL A 160 -16.67 20.57 -14.60
CA VAL A 160 -18.01 21.18 -14.70
C VAL A 160 -18.79 20.92 -13.41
N LYS A 161 -18.80 19.70 -12.89
CA LYS A 161 -19.50 19.39 -11.61
C LYS A 161 -18.98 20.19 -10.43
N VAL A 162 -17.66 20.33 -10.31
CA VAL A 162 -17.03 21.10 -9.22
C VAL A 162 -17.36 22.58 -9.37
N LYS A 163 -17.23 23.14 -10.58
CA LYS A 163 -17.53 24.55 -10.83
C LYS A 163 -19.01 24.88 -10.65
N MET A 164 -19.92 24.00 -11.08
CA MET A 164 -21.36 24.19 -10.89
C MET A 164 -21.73 24.13 -9.40
N SER A 165 -21.15 23.19 -8.64
CA SER A 165 -21.36 23.12 -7.19
C SER A 165 -20.82 24.35 -6.46
N ASP A 166 -19.65 24.83 -6.85
CA ASP A 166 -19.03 26.04 -6.28
C ASP A 166 -19.88 27.29 -6.57
N MET A 167 -20.38 27.44 -7.80
CA MET A 167 -21.31 28.52 -8.16
C MET A 167 -22.61 28.43 -7.35
N ALA A 168 -23.20 27.24 -7.21
CA ALA A 168 -24.41 27.04 -6.43
C ALA A 168 -24.22 27.41 -4.94
N ASN A 169 -23.09 27.01 -4.34
CA ASN A 169 -22.75 27.38 -2.96
C ASN A 169 -22.60 28.90 -2.79
N ASN A 170 -21.89 29.54 -3.72
CA ASN A 170 -21.74 31.01 -3.72
C ASN A 170 -23.09 31.72 -3.84
N ASP A 171 -24.00 31.22 -4.66
CA ASP A 171 -25.33 31.81 -4.80
C ASP A 171 -26.19 31.57 -3.55
N LEU A 172 -26.15 30.38 -2.93
CA LEU A 172 -26.81 30.12 -1.65
C LEU A 172 -26.29 31.04 -0.54
N GLU A 173 -24.99 31.30 -0.49
CA GLU A 173 -24.39 32.24 0.47
C GLU A 173 -24.88 33.67 0.24
N LYS A 174 -24.99 34.11 -1.02
CA LYS A 174 -25.57 35.42 -1.37
C LYS A 174 -27.03 35.50 -0.92
N TYR A 175 -27.83 34.47 -1.16
CA TYR A 175 -29.23 34.44 -0.72
C TYR A 175 -29.35 34.49 0.80
N ALA A 176 -28.53 33.75 1.53
CA ALA A 176 -28.50 33.78 2.99
C ALA A 176 -28.17 35.18 3.52
N LYS A 177 -27.15 35.84 2.95
CA LYS A 177 -26.78 37.23 3.30
C LYS A 177 -27.87 38.23 2.94
N ALA A 178 -28.47 38.10 1.77
CA ALA A 178 -29.56 38.97 1.33
C ALA A 178 -30.78 38.85 2.24
N LEU A 179 -31.14 37.62 2.63
CA LEU A 179 -32.23 37.35 3.57
C LEU A 179 -31.94 37.94 4.94
N ASP A 180 -30.74 37.73 5.49
CA ASP A 180 -30.34 38.31 6.78
C ASP A 180 -30.43 39.84 6.77
N ASN A 181 -29.89 40.47 5.72
CA ASN A 181 -29.98 41.92 5.54
C ASN A 181 -31.43 42.41 5.41
N ALA A 182 -32.29 41.67 4.70
CA ALA A 182 -33.70 42.00 4.57
C ALA A 182 -34.43 41.92 5.92
N ILE A 183 -34.16 40.89 6.72
CA ILE A 183 -34.71 40.74 8.07
C ILE A 183 -34.25 41.89 8.97
N MET A 184 -32.97 42.25 8.95
CA MET A 184 -32.44 43.38 9.74
C MET A 184 -33.09 44.70 9.37
N LYS A 185 -33.21 44.95 8.06
CA LYS A 185 -33.85 46.16 7.54
C LYS A 185 -35.32 46.20 7.91
N TYR A 186 -36.03 45.08 7.78
CA TYR A 186 -37.44 44.98 8.15
C TYR A 186 -37.66 45.21 9.64
N HIS A 187 -36.85 44.57 10.49
CA HIS A 187 -36.92 44.75 11.95
C HIS A 187 -36.66 46.21 12.34
N SER A 188 -35.61 46.84 11.80
CA SER A 188 -35.27 48.24 12.09
C SER A 188 -36.39 49.19 11.67
N LEU A 189 -36.91 49.02 10.45
CA LEU A 189 -38.01 49.82 9.91
C LEU A 189 -39.29 49.64 10.73
N LYS A 190 -39.61 48.42 11.16
CA LYS A 190 -40.78 48.14 12.00
C LYS A 190 -40.63 48.74 13.41
N MET A 191 -39.46 48.66 14.02
CA MET A 191 -39.22 49.29 15.31
C MET A 191 -39.31 50.82 15.23
N GLU A 192 -38.88 51.43 14.13
CA GLU A 192 -39.04 52.87 13.87
C GLU A 192 -40.52 53.25 13.75
N GLU A 193 -41.28 52.53 12.93
CA GLU A 193 -42.73 52.73 12.76
C GLU A 193 -43.51 52.59 14.09
N VAL A 194 -43.19 51.56 14.88
CA VAL A 194 -43.76 51.37 16.22
C VAL A 194 -43.41 52.55 17.12
N ASN A 195 -42.14 52.97 17.16
CA ASN A 195 -41.70 54.06 18.03
C ASN A 195 -42.31 55.41 17.65
N ASP A 196 -42.53 55.67 16.37
CA ASP A 196 -43.18 56.90 15.91
C ASP A 196 -44.67 56.91 16.27
N THR A 197 -45.35 55.79 16.11
CA THR A 197 -46.75 55.63 16.53
C THR A 197 -46.87 55.78 18.05
N MET A 198 -45.96 55.15 18.82
CA MET A 198 -45.92 55.28 20.28
C MET A 198 -45.69 56.73 20.71
N ARG A 199 -44.76 57.44 20.08
CA ARG A 199 -44.46 58.85 20.39
C ARG A 199 -45.68 59.74 20.12
N HIS A 200 -46.33 59.54 18.97
CA HIS A 200 -47.53 60.27 18.60
C HIS A 200 -48.68 60.06 19.59
N LEU A 201 -48.98 58.79 19.93
CA LEU A 201 -50.01 58.47 20.91
C LEU A 201 -49.66 59.02 22.29
N TRP A 202 -48.41 58.83 22.76
CA TRP A 202 -47.96 59.34 24.06
C TRP A 202 -48.16 60.85 24.20
N ASN A 203 -47.72 61.62 23.20
CA ASN A 203 -47.83 63.09 23.22
C ASN A 203 -49.27 63.59 23.22
N LYS A 204 -50.21 62.82 22.66
CA LYS A 204 -51.64 63.17 22.67
C LYS A 204 -52.32 62.80 23.98
N THR A 205 -51.96 61.67 24.56
CA THR A 205 -52.69 61.09 25.69
C THR A 205 -52.09 61.47 27.05
N TYR A 206 -50.76 61.56 27.15
CA TYR A 206 -50.11 61.77 28.44
C TYR A 206 -50.16 63.25 28.84
N GLN A 207 -50.87 63.54 29.94
CA GLN A 207 -51.04 64.90 30.47
C GLN A 207 -49.93 65.33 31.44
N GLY A 208 -48.99 64.44 31.78
CA GLY A 208 -47.90 64.73 32.71
C GLY A 208 -46.73 65.47 32.05
N THR A 209 -46.06 66.36 32.78
CA THR A 209 -44.88 67.12 32.31
C THR A 209 -43.55 66.43 32.64
N ASP A 210 -43.58 65.25 33.23
CA ASP A 210 -42.41 64.55 33.77
C ASP A 210 -41.78 63.56 32.79
N ILE A 211 -42.48 63.17 31.72
CA ILE A 211 -42.00 62.25 30.68
C ILE A 211 -42.34 62.83 29.31
N ASP A 212 -41.30 63.20 28.56
CA ASP A 212 -41.42 63.79 27.22
C ASP A 212 -41.87 62.77 26.17
N GLY A 213 -41.53 61.48 26.37
CA GLY A 213 -41.89 60.44 25.43
C GLY A 213 -41.38 59.06 25.84
N ILE A 214 -41.96 58.03 25.23
CA ILE A 214 -41.54 56.63 25.44
C ILE A 214 -41.11 56.00 24.11
N LYS A 215 -40.18 55.04 24.18
CA LYS A 215 -39.75 54.25 23.02
C LYS A 215 -39.24 52.87 23.42
N ILE A 216 -39.30 51.94 22.50
CA ILE A 216 -38.72 50.61 22.61
C ILE A 216 -37.32 50.65 21.99
N ARG A 217 -36.31 50.30 22.78
CA ARG A 217 -34.94 50.06 22.31
C ARG A 217 -34.76 48.56 22.10
N SER A 218 -34.22 48.20 20.95
CA SER A 218 -33.81 46.84 20.61
C SER A 218 -32.29 46.78 20.54
N ASP A 219 -31.67 46.13 21.52
CA ASP A 219 -30.24 45.89 21.55
C ASP A 219 -29.95 44.51 20.97
N VAL A 220 -28.99 44.44 20.04
CA VAL A 220 -28.60 43.18 19.39
C VAL A 220 -27.46 42.55 20.18
N GLU A 221 -27.68 41.36 20.72
CA GLU A 221 -26.67 40.56 21.40
C GLU A 221 -26.37 39.28 20.60
N GLY A 222 -25.10 38.88 20.56
CA GLY A 222 -24.65 37.64 19.92
C GLY A 222 -23.94 37.82 18.58
N GLY A 223 -23.33 36.73 18.11
CA GLY A 223 -22.53 36.70 16.87
C GLY A 223 -23.37 36.50 15.60
N ALA A 224 -22.71 36.52 14.45
CA ALA A 224 -23.33 36.50 13.12
C ALA A 224 -24.25 35.29 12.83
N SER A 225 -24.11 34.15 13.55
CA SER A 225 -24.91 32.94 13.30
C SER A 225 -26.15 32.79 14.17
N LYS A 226 -26.25 33.52 15.30
CA LYS A 226 -27.39 33.43 16.22
C LYS A 226 -27.54 34.76 16.95
N ARG A 227 -28.33 35.66 16.37
CA ARG A 227 -28.65 36.97 16.96
C ARG A 227 -29.78 36.82 17.97
N SER A 228 -29.58 37.39 19.15
CA SER A 228 -30.58 37.57 20.20
C SER A 228 -30.94 39.05 20.27
N TYR A 229 -32.23 39.36 20.42
CA TYR A 229 -32.69 40.73 20.61
C TYR A 229 -33.14 40.92 22.04
N ASN A 230 -32.54 41.89 22.72
CA ASN A 230 -33.00 42.35 24.01
C ASN A 230 -33.80 43.63 23.83
N TYR A 231 -35.04 43.62 24.32
CA TYR A 231 -35.95 44.75 24.25
C TYR A 231 -36.09 45.40 25.61
N ARG A 232 -36.01 46.74 25.64
CA ARG A 232 -36.29 47.55 26.83
C ARG A 232 -37.12 48.76 26.46
N VAL A 233 -38.04 49.12 27.33
CA VAL A 233 -38.86 50.32 27.18
C VAL A 233 -38.17 51.46 27.92
N VAL A 234 -37.80 52.50 27.19
CA VAL A 234 -37.13 53.67 27.75
C VAL A 234 -38.04 54.88 27.65
N MET A 235 -37.97 55.74 28.66
CA MET A 235 -38.62 57.04 28.68
C MET A 235 -37.55 58.13 28.50
N THR A 236 -37.91 59.20 27.82
CA THR A 236 -37.09 60.40 27.71
C THR A 236 -37.62 61.43 28.71
N LYS A 237 -36.74 61.96 29.54
CA LYS A 237 -37.03 63.04 30.48
C LYS A 237 -35.90 64.05 30.44
N ASP A 238 -36.21 65.32 30.19
CA ASP A 238 -35.22 66.40 30.12
C ASP A 238 -34.08 66.08 29.13
N GLN A 239 -34.42 65.51 27.97
CA GLN A 239 -33.47 65.03 26.94
C GLN A 239 -32.59 63.84 27.35
N VAL A 240 -32.83 63.23 28.52
CA VAL A 240 -32.11 62.03 29.00
C VAL A 240 -32.98 60.78 28.85
N GLU A 241 -32.42 59.73 28.24
CA GLU A 241 -33.07 58.43 28.14
C GLU A 241 -32.84 57.59 29.39
N MET A 242 -33.92 57.06 29.97
CA MET A 242 -33.89 56.19 31.13
C MET A 242 -34.76 54.96 30.92
N ASP A 243 -34.34 53.81 31.44
CA ASP A 243 -35.18 52.61 31.44
C ASP A 243 -36.40 52.82 32.36
N MET A 244 -37.60 52.53 31.83
CA MET A 244 -38.85 52.62 32.58
C MET A 244 -38.95 51.53 33.64
N ARG A 245 -38.29 50.39 33.45
CA ARG A 245 -38.41 49.24 34.35
C ARG A 245 -37.95 49.63 35.77
N GLY A 246 -38.87 49.55 36.71
CA GLY A 246 -38.64 49.89 38.12
C GLY A 246 -38.57 51.39 38.41
N ARG A 247 -38.86 52.27 37.43
CA ARG A 247 -38.77 53.74 37.57
C ARG A 247 -40.06 54.50 37.26
N CYS A 248 -41.11 53.82 36.80
CA CYS A 248 -42.41 54.42 36.49
C CYS A 248 -43.50 54.06 37.51
N SER A 249 -44.48 54.95 37.65
CA SER A 249 -45.67 54.78 38.49
C SER A 249 -46.61 53.70 37.92
N ALA A 250 -47.61 53.26 38.71
CA ALA A 250 -48.61 52.31 38.24
C ALA A 250 -49.41 52.84 37.04
N GLY A 251 -49.82 54.12 37.08
CA GLY A 251 -50.51 54.81 35.98
C GLY A 251 -49.69 54.86 34.70
N GLN A 252 -48.42 55.27 34.81
CA GLN A 252 -47.50 55.34 33.67
C GLN A 252 -47.26 53.96 33.05
N LYS A 253 -47.11 52.90 33.86
CA LYS A 253 -46.96 51.52 33.36
C LYS A 253 -48.18 51.08 32.56
N MET A 254 -49.36 51.36 33.07
CA MET A 254 -50.60 50.92 32.45
C MET A 254 -50.85 51.67 31.14
N LEU A 255 -50.72 53.01 31.13
CA LEU A 255 -50.84 53.82 29.92
C LEU A 255 -49.79 53.41 28.86
N ALA A 256 -48.52 53.27 29.25
CA ALA A 256 -47.48 52.83 28.33
C ALA A 256 -47.78 51.44 27.76
N SER A 257 -48.32 50.52 28.57
CA SER A 257 -48.71 49.17 28.10
C SER A 257 -49.82 49.23 27.04
N ILE A 258 -50.82 50.10 27.21
CA ILE A 258 -51.90 50.29 26.24
C ILE A 258 -51.35 50.85 24.93
N ILE A 259 -50.56 51.92 25.02
CA ILE A 259 -49.96 52.58 23.84
C ILE A 259 -49.05 51.62 23.08
N ILE A 260 -48.22 50.85 23.78
CA ILE A 260 -47.37 49.82 23.15
C ILE A 260 -48.21 48.79 22.40
N ARG A 261 -49.30 48.28 23.01
CA ARG A 261 -50.18 47.31 22.34
C ARG A 261 -50.85 47.89 21.10
N LEU A 262 -51.32 49.13 21.18
CA LEU A 262 -51.92 49.83 20.03
C LEU A 262 -50.91 50.04 18.90
N ALA A 263 -49.71 50.54 19.22
CA ALA A 263 -48.67 50.77 18.22
C ALA A 263 -48.17 49.45 17.58
N LEU A 264 -48.04 48.38 18.37
CA LEU A 264 -47.73 47.05 17.84
C LEU A 264 -48.85 46.52 16.94
N SER A 265 -50.12 46.72 17.35
CA SER A 265 -51.29 46.31 16.56
C SER A 265 -51.34 47.03 15.21
N ASP A 266 -51.00 48.32 15.18
CA ASP A 266 -51.01 49.10 13.93
C ASP A 266 -49.84 48.73 13.00
N SER A 267 -48.63 48.58 13.55
CA SER A 267 -47.43 48.31 12.73
C SER A 267 -47.36 46.85 12.26
N PHE A 268 -47.82 45.88 13.07
CA PHE A 268 -47.74 44.45 12.77
C PHE A 268 -49.07 43.81 12.36
N GLY A 269 -50.20 44.32 12.84
CA GLY A 269 -51.51 43.75 12.58
C GLY A 269 -52.13 44.32 11.31
N GLN A 270 -52.19 43.53 10.24
CA GLN A 270 -53.14 43.84 9.16
C GLN A 270 -54.56 43.66 9.71
N ASN A 271 -55.28 44.76 9.92
CA ASN A 271 -56.67 44.77 10.41
C ASN A 271 -56.88 44.20 11.82
N CYS A 272 -55.89 44.27 12.73
CA CYS A 272 -56.12 43.93 14.13
C CYS A 272 -56.87 45.09 14.82
N GLY A 273 -58.20 45.03 14.73
CA GLY A 273 -59.08 46.09 15.18
C GLY A 273 -59.58 45.97 16.60
N ILE A 274 -59.28 44.90 17.34
CA ILE A 274 -59.88 44.65 18.65
C ILE A 274 -58.83 44.76 19.75
N LEU A 275 -59.06 45.67 20.71
CA LEU A 275 -58.28 45.76 21.94
C LEU A 275 -59.19 45.50 23.14
N ALA A 276 -58.79 44.58 24.02
CA ALA A 276 -59.50 44.32 25.27
C ALA A 276 -58.63 44.73 26.47
N LEU A 277 -59.21 45.52 27.38
CA LEU A 277 -58.59 45.99 28.62
C LEU A 277 -59.39 45.43 29.79
N ASP A 278 -58.77 44.53 30.55
CA ASP A 278 -59.36 43.93 31.74
C ASP A 278 -58.87 44.66 32.99
N GLU A 279 -59.80 45.30 33.70
CA GLU A 279 -59.58 46.12 34.89
C GLU A 279 -58.42 47.11 34.75
N PRO A 280 -58.47 48.05 33.78
CA PRO A 280 -57.37 48.97 33.55
C PRO A 280 -57.14 49.90 34.75
N THR A 281 -58.17 50.21 35.54
CA THR A 281 -58.08 51.08 36.72
C THR A 281 -57.38 50.45 37.93
N ASN A 282 -56.96 49.19 37.85
CA ASN A 282 -56.36 48.49 38.99
C ASN A 282 -55.05 49.16 39.44
N ALA A 283 -54.92 49.36 40.76
CA ALA A 283 -53.77 50.02 41.41
C ALA A 283 -53.51 51.46 40.94
N LEU A 284 -54.53 52.16 40.44
CA LEU A 284 -54.49 53.59 40.14
C LEU A 284 -55.19 54.40 41.23
N ASP A 285 -54.69 55.61 41.49
CA ASP A 285 -55.41 56.61 42.27
C ASP A 285 -56.45 57.34 41.41
N VAL A 286 -57.31 58.13 42.06
CA VAL A 286 -58.42 58.83 41.39
C VAL A 286 -57.91 59.77 40.30
N GLU A 287 -56.81 60.50 40.54
CA GLU A 287 -56.24 61.43 39.56
C GLU A 287 -55.69 60.69 38.32
N ASN A 288 -55.03 59.54 38.49
CA ASN A 288 -54.55 58.73 37.38
C ASN A 288 -55.69 58.00 36.64
N ILE A 289 -56.78 57.64 37.33
CA ILE A 289 -58.00 57.09 36.70
C ILE A 289 -58.63 58.14 35.78
N ASP A 290 -58.65 59.39 36.23
CA ASP A 290 -59.19 60.52 35.48
C ASP A 290 -58.38 60.80 34.22
N ALA A 291 -57.06 60.91 34.37
CA ALA A 291 -56.14 61.11 33.25
C ALA A 291 -56.19 59.94 32.25
N LEU A 292 -56.37 58.70 32.73
CA LEU A 292 -56.54 57.54 31.87
C LEU A 292 -57.87 57.60 31.09
N ALA A 293 -58.97 57.98 31.73
CA ALA A 293 -60.26 58.07 31.07
C ALA A 293 -60.20 59.09 29.92
N GLU A 294 -59.61 60.26 30.16
CA GLU A 294 -59.37 61.29 29.14
C GLU A 294 -58.47 60.76 28.01
N SER A 295 -57.34 60.12 28.37
CA SER A 295 -56.43 59.48 27.41
C SER A 295 -57.14 58.47 26.50
N LEU A 296 -58.01 57.64 27.06
CA LEU A 296 -58.75 56.63 26.30
C LEU A 296 -59.81 57.26 25.40
N VAL A 297 -60.47 58.32 25.85
CA VAL A 297 -61.40 59.10 25.01
C VAL A 297 -60.68 59.69 23.80
N ASP A 298 -59.49 60.26 24.00
CA ASP A 298 -58.68 60.79 22.91
C ASP A 298 -58.28 59.71 21.89
N ILE A 299 -57.85 58.54 22.38
CA ILE A 299 -57.55 57.37 21.53
C ILE A 299 -58.79 56.93 20.74
N ILE A 300 -59.95 56.82 21.41
CA ILE A 300 -61.20 56.42 20.77
C ILE A 300 -61.59 57.44 19.71
N ASN A 301 -61.53 58.73 20.00
CA ASN A 301 -61.89 59.79 19.06
C ASN A 301 -60.96 59.84 17.85
N GLU A 302 -59.65 59.70 18.06
CA GLU A 302 -58.68 59.61 16.97
C GLU A 302 -58.95 58.38 16.08
N ARG A 303 -59.38 57.27 16.67
CA ARG A 303 -59.63 56.02 15.93
C ARG A 303 -61.07 55.82 15.49
N LYS A 304 -62.01 56.69 15.87
CA LYS A 304 -63.44 56.58 15.55
C LYS A 304 -63.72 56.58 14.06
N ASN A 305 -62.85 57.25 13.28
CA ASN A 305 -62.95 57.32 11.82
C ASN A 305 -62.26 56.16 11.09
N HIS A 306 -61.52 55.29 11.80
CA HIS A 306 -60.95 54.08 11.23
C HIS A 306 -62.00 52.97 11.21
N SER A 307 -62.20 52.33 10.05
CA SER A 307 -63.30 51.36 9.84
C SER A 307 -63.21 50.08 10.66
N ASN A 308 -62.06 49.80 11.31
CA ASN A 308 -61.77 48.55 11.99
C ASN A 308 -61.17 48.79 13.40
N PHE A 309 -61.84 49.54 14.28
CA PHE A 309 -61.42 49.65 15.69
C PHE A 309 -62.58 49.37 16.66
N GLN A 310 -62.32 48.49 17.62
CA GLN A 310 -63.23 48.04 18.68
C GLN A 310 -62.44 47.94 19.97
N LEU A 311 -62.80 48.75 20.96
CA LEU A 311 -62.24 48.72 22.30
C LEU A 311 -63.23 48.06 23.24
N VAL A 312 -62.80 47.03 23.95
CA VAL A 312 -63.57 46.35 25.00
C VAL A 312 -62.91 46.69 26.33
N ILE A 313 -63.66 47.28 27.26
CA ILE A 313 -63.17 47.59 28.60
C ILE A 313 -64.02 46.84 29.61
N ILE A 314 -63.35 46.10 30.50
CA ILE A 314 -63.95 45.42 31.64
C ILE A 314 -63.50 46.17 32.89
N THR A 315 -64.44 46.66 33.68
CA THR A 315 -64.13 47.37 34.92
C THR A 315 -65.27 47.29 35.92
N HIS A 316 -64.92 47.32 37.21
CA HIS A 316 -65.84 47.50 38.32
C HIS A 316 -65.91 48.95 38.82
N ASP A 317 -65.12 49.87 38.24
CA ASP A 317 -65.07 51.28 38.65
C ASP A 317 -66.19 52.09 37.98
N GLU A 318 -67.20 52.45 38.78
CA GLU A 318 -68.34 53.25 38.31
C GLU A 318 -67.96 54.71 37.98
N ASN A 319 -66.94 55.27 38.62
CA ASN A 319 -66.49 56.65 38.35
C ASN A 319 -65.80 56.72 36.98
N PHE A 320 -64.96 55.73 36.69
CA PHE A 320 -64.31 55.58 35.39
C PHE A 320 -65.34 55.39 34.26
N LEU A 321 -66.34 54.52 34.46
CA LEU A 321 -67.45 54.35 33.50
C LEU A 321 -68.23 55.65 33.28
N ARG A 322 -68.51 56.41 34.34
CA ARG A 322 -69.23 57.69 34.24
C ARG A 322 -68.47 58.70 33.39
N LYS A 323 -67.15 58.78 33.55
CA LYS A 323 -66.28 59.69 32.77
C LYS A 323 -66.28 59.34 31.29
N LEU A 324 -66.15 58.06 30.95
CA LEU A 324 -66.26 57.61 29.57
C LEU A 324 -67.67 57.89 28.99
N GLY A 325 -68.71 57.74 29.80
CA GLY A 325 -70.09 58.06 29.40
C GLY A 325 -70.33 59.55 29.15
N GLN A 326 -69.66 60.44 29.87
CA GLN A 326 -69.78 61.90 29.70
C GLN A 326 -69.18 62.43 28.39
N SER A 327 -68.25 61.68 27.79
CA SER A 327 -67.55 62.08 26.56
C SER A 327 -68.27 61.65 25.27
N ASP A 328 -69.54 61.21 25.34
CA ASP A 328 -70.36 60.75 24.21
C ASP A 328 -69.70 59.67 23.33
N VAL A 329 -68.74 58.93 23.88
CA VAL A 329 -68.07 57.81 23.19
C VAL A 329 -68.83 56.49 23.33
N MET A 330 -69.81 56.41 24.25
CA MET A 330 -70.58 55.20 24.52
C MET A 330 -72.04 55.48 24.90
N GLU A 331 -72.98 54.74 24.31
CA GLU A 331 -74.42 54.85 24.61
C GLU A 331 -74.91 53.79 25.62
N TYR A 332 -74.32 52.59 25.56
CA TYR A 332 -74.71 51.43 26.36
C TYR A 332 -73.47 50.76 26.96
N TYR A 333 -73.67 50.11 28.10
CA TYR A 333 -72.71 49.19 28.69
C TYR A 333 -73.38 47.88 29.08
N TRP A 334 -72.58 46.84 29.26
CA TRP A 334 -73.03 45.52 29.69
C TRP A 334 -72.65 45.32 31.16
N ARG A 335 -73.66 45.17 32.04
CA ARG A 335 -73.44 44.83 33.45
C ARG A 335 -73.49 43.32 33.59
N VAL A 336 -72.43 42.74 34.15
CA VAL A 336 -72.36 41.32 34.49
C VAL A 336 -72.65 41.16 35.98
N SER A 337 -73.67 40.38 36.34
CA SER A 337 -74.09 40.12 37.72
C SER A 337 -74.30 38.63 37.98
N ARG A 338 -74.51 38.23 39.24
CA ARG A 338 -74.92 36.86 39.59
C ARG A 338 -76.39 36.83 39.97
N ASP A 339 -77.11 35.85 39.44
CA ASP A 339 -78.51 35.59 39.84
C ASP A 339 -78.59 34.90 41.22
N SER A 340 -79.82 34.68 41.70
CA SER A 340 -80.10 33.97 42.95
C SER A 340 -79.58 32.53 42.97
N ARG A 341 -79.22 31.96 41.81
CA ARG A 341 -78.67 30.63 41.62
C ARG A 341 -77.15 30.63 41.38
N GLN A 342 -76.49 31.77 41.61
CA GLN A 342 -75.05 31.98 41.39
C GLN A 342 -74.60 31.79 39.92
N LYS A 343 -75.49 31.96 38.95
CA LYS A 343 -75.15 31.98 37.52
C LYS A 343 -74.90 33.40 37.04
N SER A 344 -73.92 33.57 36.14
CA SER A 344 -73.64 34.86 35.52
C SER A 344 -74.78 35.28 34.59
N VAL A 345 -75.26 36.50 34.75
CA VAL A 345 -76.27 37.15 33.90
C VAL A 345 -75.67 38.43 33.34
N ILE A 346 -75.98 38.72 32.08
CA ILE A 346 -75.48 39.91 31.37
C ILE A 346 -76.69 40.76 30.98
N GLU A 347 -76.72 42.02 31.43
CA GLU A 347 -77.81 42.95 31.17
C GLU A 347 -77.30 44.21 30.48
N ARG A 348 -78.05 44.69 29.46
CA ARG A 348 -77.73 45.96 28.79
C ARG A 348 -78.24 47.11 29.63
N GLN A 349 -77.38 48.05 29.95
CA GLN A 349 -77.77 49.29 30.61
C GLN A 349 -77.38 50.48 29.73
N ARG A 350 -78.19 51.53 29.75
CA ARG A 350 -77.93 52.79 29.04
C ARG A 350 -77.30 53.78 30.02
N PHE A 351 -76.30 54.53 29.57
CA PHE A 351 -75.80 55.67 30.35
C PHE A 351 -76.94 56.69 30.53
N ARG A 352 -77.11 57.20 31.75
CA ARG A 352 -78.15 58.17 32.13
C ARG A 352 -77.59 59.57 32.18
#